data_AF-A0A850LP00-F1
#
_entry.id   AF-A0A850LP00-F1
#
_cell.length_a   1.000
_cell.length_b   1.000
_cell.length_c   1.000
_cell.angle_alpha   90.00
_cell.angle_beta   90.00
_cell.angle_gamma   90.00
#
_symmetry.space_group_name_H-M   'P 1'
#
loop_
_entity.id
_entity.type
_entity.pdbx_description
1 polymer ?
#
loop_
_entity_poly.entity_id
_entity_poly.type
_entity_poly.pdbx_seq_one_letter_code
_entity_poly.pdbx_strand_id
1 'polypeptide(L)'
;MYLMNKEFNKCLLMIYVMISLFFWNTDFSKSALKFVPRVYYNFFNYPVKGDFSKSGLRIFLQIPYNDLTFLKNEDYFTSTFEINIVIWDGDDLILDKSFEKSFSVVEYEETNSDSIYYLWEHSFEIEPKKYEIEIIFTDKNSDNISKGKIPLEVKGFNEDEINISDILFLNRIEFLPDNIVKLFPVSVNNIAFGEKFFYVYFEMFVPDEKKEVTIKYNIFDELGEDNKVVKSGSISAKNNKKYDYFYTDLRDLELEMGRYLIAYQIEQGGMNDKSTASFSVGWEGLPESVRDFDKAVDQMKYIASRKEMKKIKEKEGYEKLKAFKEYWDKKDPSPGVNGNEKMIEYYRRINFATKNFSSSRISAGWLTDRGYIYVIMGEPDEIYRQPFESYSMPPYDRPYEIWYYYTKRRSYTFIDETGFGDFILISPIYYEDSDMLN
;
A
#
# COMPACT_ATOMS: atom_id res chain seq x y z
N MET A 1 -32.55 -56.70 -14.19
CA MET A 1 -31.54 -56.03 -15.04
C MET A 1 -32.02 -54.72 -15.67
N TYR A 2 -33.33 -54.48 -15.85
CA TYR A 2 -33.85 -53.23 -16.45
C TYR A 2 -34.01 -52.05 -15.46
N LEU A 3 -34.10 -52.30 -14.14
CA LEU A 3 -34.27 -51.26 -13.13
C LEU A 3 -32.95 -50.59 -12.68
N MET A 4 -31.84 -51.34 -12.63
CA MET A 4 -30.50 -50.79 -12.31
C MET A 4 -30.02 -49.75 -13.34
N ASN A 5 -30.50 -49.83 -14.58
CA ASN A 5 -30.06 -48.95 -15.66
C ASN A 5 -30.74 -47.56 -15.61
N LYS A 6 -31.91 -47.44 -14.97
CA LYS A 6 -32.59 -46.14 -14.83
C LYS A 6 -32.00 -45.29 -13.70
N GLU A 7 -31.65 -45.90 -12.58
CA GLU A 7 -31.01 -45.20 -11.45
C GLU A 7 -29.57 -44.80 -11.81
N PHE A 8 -28.82 -45.65 -12.50
CA PHE A 8 -27.46 -45.32 -12.97
C PHE A 8 -27.45 -44.18 -13.99
N ASN A 9 -28.38 -44.17 -14.95
CA ASN A 9 -28.51 -43.07 -15.91
C ASN A 9 -29.01 -41.77 -15.29
N LYS A 10 -29.83 -41.83 -14.22
CA LYS A 10 -30.20 -40.64 -13.44
C LYS A 10 -29.02 -40.06 -12.68
N CYS A 11 -28.19 -40.90 -12.05
CA CYS A 11 -26.95 -40.45 -11.41
C CYS A 11 -25.97 -39.85 -12.43
N LEU A 12 -25.81 -40.46 -13.61
CA LEU A 12 -24.94 -39.94 -14.66
C LEU A 12 -25.44 -38.58 -15.19
N LEU A 13 -26.76 -38.41 -15.35
CA LEU A 13 -27.38 -37.15 -15.76
C LEU A 13 -27.23 -36.06 -14.67
N MET A 14 -27.38 -36.40 -13.39
CA MET A 14 -27.13 -35.48 -12.28
C MET A 14 -25.66 -35.05 -12.18
N ILE A 15 -24.72 -35.98 -12.41
CA ILE A 15 -23.29 -35.67 -12.47
C ILE A 15 -22.99 -34.78 -13.68
N TYR A 16 -23.59 -35.03 -14.84
CA TYR A 16 -23.41 -34.18 -16.02
C TYR A 16 -24.01 -32.78 -15.84
N VAL A 17 -25.16 -32.67 -15.15
CA VAL A 17 -25.78 -31.39 -14.82
C VAL A 17 -24.95 -30.63 -13.76
N MET A 18 -24.43 -31.31 -12.73
CA MET A 18 -23.52 -30.69 -11.76
C MET A 18 -22.19 -30.25 -12.40
N ILE A 19 -21.64 -31.04 -13.33
CA ILE A 19 -20.46 -30.66 -14.10
C ILE A 19 -20.77 -29.46 -15.00
N SER A 20 -21.92 -29.43 -15.68
CA SER A 20 -22.31 -28.28 -16.51
C SER A 20 -22.58 -27.00 -15.71
N LEU A 21 -23.04 -27.11 -14.46
CA LEU A 21 -23.22 -25.98 -13.54
C LEU A 21 -21.88 -25.49 -12.93
N PHE A 22 -20.87 -26.36 -12.82
CA PHE A 22 -19.50 -25.96 -12.48
C PHE A 22 -18.76 -25.30 -13.64
N PHE A 23 -19.09 -25.64 -14.90
CA PHE A 23 -18.48 -25.06 -16.10
C PHE A 23 -19.17 -23.79 -16.62
N TRP A 24 -20.18 -23.25 -15.92
CA TRP A 24 -20.89 -22.02 -16.33
C TRP A 24 -20.62 -20.80 -15.42
N ASN A 25 -19.71 -20.90 -14.44
CA ASN A 25 -19.26 -19.76 -13.63
C ASN A 25 -17.78 -19.45 -13.79
N THR A 26 -17.27 -19.59 -15.01
CA THR A 26 -16.07 -18.87 -15.43
C THR A 26 -16.41 -18.06 -16.67
N ASP A 27 -17.21 -17.00 -16.48
CA ASP A 27 -17.17 -15.84 -17.36
C ASP A 27 -15.77 -15.22 -17.22
N PHE A 28 -14.78 -15.82 -17.88
CA PHE A 28 -13.58 -15.12 -18.30
C PHE A 28 -14.00 -14.20 -19.45
N SER A 29 -14.74 -13.15 -19.09
CA SER A 29 -14.91 -12.00 -19.97
C SER A 29 -13.51 -11.46 -20.24
N LYS A 30 -13.12 -11.47 -21.52
CA LYS A 30 -11.94 -10.81 -22.12
C LYS A 30 -11.26 -9.85 -21.15
N SER A 31 -10.10 -10.23 -20.63
CA SER A 31 -9.25 -9.38 -19.81
C SER A 31 -8.72 -8.21 -20.63
N ALA A 32 -9.55 -7.17 -20.81
CA ALA A 32 -9.03 -5.82 -20.65
C ALA A 32 -8.41 -5.80 -19.25
N LEU A 33 -7.18 -5.31 -19.10
CA LEU A 33 -6.59 -5.13 -17.77
C LEU A 33 -7.64 -4.44 -16.89
N LYS A 34 -8.15 -5.13 -15.86
CA LYS A 34 -9.04 -4.48 -14.90
C LYS A 34 -8.19 -3.42 -14.21
N PHE A 35 -8.53 -2.17 -14.46
CA PHE A 35 -7.92 -1.04 -13.81
C PHE A 35 -8.27 -1.13 -12.32
N VAL A 36 -7.26 -1.12 -11.46
CA VAL A 36 -7.44 -1.14 -10.00
C VAL A 36 -7.27 0.30 -9.51
N PRO A 37 -8.35 0.96 -9.04
CA PRO A 37 -8.27 2.33 -8.55
C PRO A 37 -7.28 2.43 -7.38
N ARG A 38 -6.41 3.45 -7.38
CA ARG A 38 -5.54 3.72 -6.24
C ARG A 38 -6.37 4.42 -5.18
N VAL A 39 -6.33 3.88 -3.97
CA VAL A 39 -6.97 4.46 -2.79
C VAL A 39 -5.90 4.62 -1.74
N TYR A 40 -5.47 5.87 -1.52
CA TYR A 40 -4.51 6.18 -0.47
C TYR A 40 -5.28 6.36 0.83
N TYR A 41 -4.72 5.87 1.94
CA TYR A 41 -5.37 5.92 3.24
C TYR A 41 -4.43 6.45 4.32
N ASN A 42 -5.00 7.14 5.30
CA ASN A 42 -4.35 7.52 6.55
C ASN A 42 -5.27 7.17 7.72
N PHE A 43 -4.69 6.63 8.79
CA PHE A 43 -5.36 6.37 10.06
C PHE A 43 -4.86 7.35 11.10
N PHE A 44 -5.77 7.84 11.93
CA PHE A 44 -5.45 8.78 13.01
C PHE A 44 -6.16 8.35 14.28
N ASN A 45 -5.39 7.85 15.25
CA ASN A 45 -5.89 7.46 16.55
C ASN A 45 -5.81 8.63 17.54
N TYR A 46 -6.93 9.03 18.15
CA TYR A 46 -7.04 10.20 19.02
C TYR A 46 -7.97 9.97 20.23
N PRO A 47 -7.83 10.73 21.33
CA PRO A 47 -8.68 10.58 22.52
C PRO A 47 -10.13 11.03 22.26
N VAL A 48 -11.11 10.19 22.62
CA VAL A 48 -12.54 10.53 22.53
C VAL A 48 -12.92 11.47 23.67
N LYS A 49 -13.75 12.47 23.38
CA LYS A 49 -14.18 13.44 24.38
C LYS A 49 -15.11 12.79 25.40
N GLY A 50 -14.61 12.58 26.60
CA GLY A 50 -15.39 12.14 27.76
C GLY A 50 -15.62 10.63 27.86
N ASP A 51 -15.00 9.83 26.99
CA ASP A 51 -15.02 8.36 27.07
C ASP A 51 -13.62 7.82 26.78
N PHE A 52 -12.87 7.50 27.84
CA PHE A 52 -11.53 6.92 27.74
C PHE A 52 -11.54 5.38 27.64
N SER A 53 -12.73 4.74 27.68
CA SER A 53 -12.86 3.31 27.37
C SER A 53 -12.79 3.04 25.86
N LYS A 54 -12.99 4.09 25.06
CA LYS A 54 -12.88 4.09 23.61
C LYS A 54 -11.79 5.04 23.15
N SER A 55 -11.34 4.78 21.94
CA SER A 55 -10.41 5.60 21.20
C SER A 55 -11.03 5.97 19.87
N GLY A 56 -10.80 7.20 19.45
CA GLY A 56 -11.20 7.69 18.15
C GLY A 56 -10.26 7.13 17.11
N LEU A 57 -10.82 6.61 16.02
CA LEU A 57 -10.11 6.22 14.82
C LEU A 57 -10.70 7.00 13.64
N ARG A 58 -9.99 8.04 13.20
CA ARG A 58 -10.33 8.76 11.97
C ARG A 58 -9.61 8.13 10.78
N ILE A 59 -10.38 7.78 9.77
CA ILE A 59 -9.88 7.22 8.50
C ILE A 59 -10.03 8.31 7.45
N PHE A 60 -8.95 8.59 6.72
CA PHE A 60 -8.96 9.44 5.54
C PHE A 60 -8.69 8.58 4.32
N LEU A 61 -9.48 8.73 3.26
CA LEU A 61 -9.25 8.11 1.96
C LEU A 61 -9.11 9.19 0.89
N GLN A 62 -8.06 9.10 0.09
CA GLN A 62 -7.79 9.96 -1.06
C GLN A 62 -7.88 9.12 -2.33
N ILE A 63 -8.79 9.50 -3.22
CA ILE A 63 -9.02 8.82 -4.49
C ILE A 63 -8.76 9.81 -5.63
N PRO A 64 -7.67 9.65 -6.40
CA PRO A 64 -7.38 10.48 -7.57
C PRO A 64 -8.54 10.49 -8.57
N TYR A 65 -8.80 11.62 -9.22
CA TYR A 65 -9.91 11.72 -10.18
C TYR A 65 -9.66 10.85 -11.42
N ASN A 66 -8.43 10.74 -11.90
CA ASN A 66 -8.09 9.82 -13.00
C ASN A 66 -8.32 8.33 -12.67
N ASP A 67 -8.54 7.98 -11.39
CA ASP A 67 -8.86 6.62 -10.97
C ASP A 67 -10.38 6.38 -10.84
N LEU A 68 -11.18 7.42 -11.07
CA LEU A 68 -12.63 7.39 -11.03
C LEU A 68 -13.22 7.43 -12.43
N THR A 69 -14.24 6.62 -12.69
CA THR A 69 -14.99 6.71 -13.94
C THR A 69 -16.01 7.83 -13.84
N PHE A 70 -15.88 8.81 -14.72
CA PHE A 70 -16.82 9.92 -14.86
C PHE A 70 -17.77 9.68 -16.03
N LEU A 71 -19.07 9.86 -15.78
CA LEU A 71 -20.11 9.85 -16.81
C LEU A 71 -20.45 11.28 -17.19
N LYS A 72 -20.41 11.59 -18.49
CA LYS A 72 -20.80 12.90 -19.02
C LYS A 72 -22.31 13.07 -19.02
N ASN A 73 -22.78 14.18 -18.45
CA ASN A 73 -24.18 14.62 -18.45
C ASN A 73 -24.24 16.05 -18.97
N GLU A 74 -24.75 16.27 -20.19
CA GLU A 74 -24.88 17.59 -20.85
C GLU A 74 -23.67 18.53 -20.62
N ASP A 75 -23.69 19.32 -19.54
CA ASP A 75 -22.70 20.34 -19.16
C ASP A 75 -21.76 19.97 -18.00
N TYR A 76 -21.86 18.76 -17.44
CA TYR A 76 -21.04 18.32 -16.30
C TYR A 76 -20.71 16.82 -16.37
N PHE A 77 -19.89 16.36 -15.43
CA PHE A 77 -19.45 14.98 -15.31
C PHE A 77 -19.73 14.48 -13.90
N THR A 78 -20.27 13.27 -13.76
CA THR A 78 -20.58 12.67 -12.45
C THR A 78 -19.76 11.42 -12.20
N SER A 79 -19.28 11.25 -10.98
CA SER A 79 -18.74 9.98 -10.50
C SER A 79 -19.48 9.52 -9.26
N THR A 80 -19.71 8.20 -9.15
CA THR A 80 -20.35 7.56 -8.01
C THR A 80 -19.51 6.37 -7.58
N PHE A 81 -19.25 6.26 -6.28
CA PHE A 81 -18.47 5.17 -5.72
C PHE A 81 -18.99 4.76 -4.33
N GLU A 82 -18.59 3.59 -3.89
CA GLU A 82 -18.93 3.01 -2.60
C GLU A 82 -17.64 2.68 -1.83
N ILE A 83 -17.58 3.11 -0.57
CA ILE A 83 -16.52 2.76 0.38
C ILE A 83 -17.14 1.84 1.43
N ASN A 84 -16.62 0.63 1.54
CA ASN A 84 -16.96 -0.29 2.62
C ASN A 84 -15.75 -0.48 3.54
N ILE A 85 -15.97 -0.22 4.84
CA ILE A 85 -14.98 -0.34 5.90
C ILE A 85 -15.40 -1.51 6.78
N VAL A 86 -14.55 -2.53 6.84
CA VAL A 86 -14.73 -3.70 7.69
C VAL A 86 -13.62 -3.72 8.74
N ILE A 87 -13.96 -3.87 10.02
CA ILE A 87 -12.98 -3.95 11.11
C ILE A 87 -13.13 -5.30 11.79
N TRP A 88 -12.02 -6.04 11.86
CA TRP A 88 -11.92 -7.36 12.46
C TRP A 88 -11.03 -7.34 13.70
N ASP A 89 -11.43 -8.08 14.74
CA ASP A 89 -10.60 -8.43 15.90
C ASP A 89 -10.35 -9.94 15.87
N GLY A 90 -9.22 -10.35 15.30
CA GLY A 90 -9.00 -11.76 14.97
C GLY A 90 -10.05 -12.25 13.97
N ASP A 91 -10.84 -13.24 14.36
CA ASP A 91 -11.93 -13.79 13.56
C ASP A 91 -13.29 -13.08 13.81
N ASP A 92 -13.36 -12.20 14.81
CA ASP A 92 -14.59 -11.53 15.21
C ASP A 92 -14.80 -10.26 14.38
N LEU A 93 -15.97 -10.16 13.72
CA LEU A 93 -16.39 -8.97 12.99
C LEU A 93 -16.85 -7.89 13.99
N ILE A 94 -16.15 -6.76 14.03
CA ILE A 94 -16.44 -5.65 14.93
C ILE A 94 -17.30 -4.60 14.25
N LEU A 95 -17.03 -4.32 12.98
CA LEU A 95 -17.72 -3.29 12.21
C LEU A 95 -17.79 -3.69 10.74
N ASP A 96 -18.94 -3.47 10.10
CA ASP A 96 -19.10 -3.45 8.65
C ASP A 96 -20.00 -2.25 8.30
N LYS A 97 -19.44 -1.26 7.60
CA LYS A 97 -20.14 -0.02 7.21
C LYS A 97 -19.84 0.33 5.77
N SER A 98 -20.91 0.57 5.01
CA SER A 98 -20.84 1.07 3.64
C SER A 98 -21.26 2.54 3.53
N PHE A 99 -20.56 3.28 2.67
CA PHE A 99 -20.77 4.69 2.38
C PHE A 99 -20.78 4.91 0.87
N GLU A 100 -21.95 5.19 0.31
CA GLU A 100 -22.08 5.61 -1.08
C GLU A 100 -21.87 7.13 -1.19
N LYS A 101 -21.12 7.56 -2.20
CA LYS A 101 -20.85 8.96 -2.51
C LYS A 101 -21.03 9.21 -4.00
N SER A 102 -21.57 10.38 -4.31
CA SER A 102 -21.71 10.88 -5.67
C SER A 102 -21.32 12.36 -5.70
N PHE A 103 -20.60 12.78 -6.72
CA PHE A 103 -20.21 14.17 -6.92
C PHE A 103 -20.09 14.51 -8.41
N SER A 104 -20.11 15.82 -8.70
CA SER A 104 -20.04 16.35 -10.05
C SER A 104 -18.89 17.34 -10.22
N VAL A 105 -18.31 17.37 -11.41
CA VAL A 105 -17.33 18.36 -11.88
C VAL A 105 -17.79 18.94 -13.21
N VAL A 106 -17.34 20.15 -13.55
CA VAL A 106 -17.79 20.83 -14.78
C VAL A 106 -16.77 20.64 -15.90
N GLU A 107 -15.48 20.79 -15.59
CA GLU A 107 -14.42 20.76 -16.60
C GLU A 107 -13.96 19.32 -16.87
N TYR A 108 -13.82 18.96 -18.14
CA TYR A 108 -13.38 17.62 -18.54
C TYR A 108 -11.95 17.33 -18.07
N GLU A 109 -11.09 18.33 -18.04
CA GLU A 109 -9.71 18.24 -17.61
C GLU A 109 -9.59 17.78 -16.15
N GLU A 110 -10.55 18.13 -15.29
CA GLU A 110 -10.58 17.66 -13.90
C GLU A 110 -10.74 16.13 -13.84
N THR A 111 -11.55 15.55 -14.72
CA THR A 111 -11.88 14.10 -14.71
C THR A 111 -10.68 13.21 -15.00
N ASN A 112 -9.62 13.75 -15.61
CA ASN A 112 -8.40 13.02 -15.95
C ASN A 112 -7.20 13.42 -15.07
N SER A 113 -7.44 14.20 -14.01
CA SER A 113 -6.37 14.72 -13.17
C SER A 113 -5.87 13.70 -12.15
N ASP A 114 -4.56 13.54 -12.10
CA ASP A 114 -3.86 12.76 -11.06
C ASP A 114 -3.60 13.59 -9.78
N SER A 115 -3.65 14.93 -9.90
CA SER A 115 -3.37 15.85 -8.78
C SER A 115 -4.63 16.27 -8.04
N ILE A 116 -5.81 16.14 -8.66
CA ILE A 116 -7.10 16.36 -8.03
C ILE A 116 -7.62 15.03 -7.52
N TYR A 117 -8.10 15.01 -6.28
CA TYR A 117 -8.59 13.81 -5.62
C TYR A 117 -9.84 14.11 -4.80
N TYR A 118 -10.67 13.08 -4.63
CA TYR A 118 -11.74 13.08 -3.66
C TYR A 118 -11.16 12.73 -2.28
N LEU A 119 -11.38 13.57 -1.28
CA LEU A 119 -11.03 13.29 0.12
C LEU A 119 -12.28 12.87 0.88
N TRP A 120 -12.33 11.59 1.26
CA TRP A 120 -13.32 11.07 2.19
C TRP A 120 -12.71 10.98 3.59
N GLU A 121 -13.49 11.31 4.62
CA GLU A 121 -13.11 11.11 6.01
C GLU A 121 -14.28 10.59 6.84
N HIS A 122 -13.99 9.74 7.82
CA HIS A 122 -14.96 9.30 8.82
C HIS A 122 -14.26 8.90 10.12
N SER A 123 -14.92 9.11 11.25
CA SER A 123 -14.39 8.73 12.56
C SER A 123 -15.25 7.65 13.21
N PHE A 124 -14.59 6.64 13.77
CA PHE A 124 -15.21 5.59 14.58
C PHE A 124 -14.71 5.68 16.01
N GLU A 125 -15.55 5.30 16.98
CA GLU A 125 -15.16 5.17 18.38
C GLU A 125 -15.12 3.67 18.71
N ILE A 126 -13.92 3.15 18.95
CA ILE A 126 -13.65 1.71 19.11
C ILE A 126 -12.76 1.44 20.32
N GLU A 127 -12.74 0.21 20.81
CA GLU A 127 -11.87 -0.16 21.93
C GLU A 127 -10.39 -0.09 21.53
N PRO A 128 -9.49 0.24 22.48
CA PRO A 128 -8.06 0.19 22.21
C PRO A 128 -7.56 -1.26 22.16
N LYS A 129 -7.24 -1.73 20.95
CA LYS A 129 -6.65 -3.05 20.68
C LYS A 129 -6.11 -3.13 19.26
N LYS A 130 -5.61 -4.30 18.88
CA LYS A 130 -5.16 -4.61 17.52
C LYS A 130 -6.34 -5.07 16.67
N TYR A 131 -6.40 -4.56 15.45
CA TYR A 131 -7.44 -4.86 14.48
C TYR A 131 -6.82 -5.18 13.10
N GLU A 132 -7.60 -5.85 12.25
CA GLU A 132 -7.40 -5.83 10.80
C GLU A 132 -8.53 -5.02 10.17
N ILE A 133 -8.18 -3.95 9.47
CA ILE A 133 -9.14 -3.10 8.75
C ILE A 133 -9.09 -3.48 7.27
N GLU A 134 -10.23 -3.87 6.72
CA GLU A 134 -10.41 -4.04 5.29
C GLU A 134 -11.13 -2.81 4.71
N ILE A 135 -10.48 -2.17 3.74
CA ILE A 135 -11.06 -1.08 2.96
C ILE A 135 -11.39 -1.65 1.59
N ILE A 136 -12.67 -1.58 1.22
CA ILE A 136 -13.17 -2.00 -0.09
C ILE A 136 -13.73 -0.77 -0.78
N PHE A 137 -13.13 -0.40 -1.89
CA PHE A 137 -13.59 0.68 -2.74
C PHE A 137 -14.17 0.11 -4.03
N THR A 138 -15.36 0.57 -4.42
CA THR A 138 -16.02 0.19 -5.66
C THR A 138 -16.40 1.44 -6.45
N ASP A 139 -15.83 1.61 -7.64
CA ASP A 139 -16.32 2.59 -8.60
C ASP A 139 -17.62 2.05 -9.24
N LYS A 140 -18.74 2.70 -8.97
CA LYS A 140 -20.07 2.23 -9.40
C LYS A 140 -20.34 2.45 -10.89
N ASN A 141 -19.52 3.25 -11.56
CA ASN A 141 -19.66 3.52 -12.99
C ASN A 141 -18.90 2.50 -13.86
N SER A 142 -17.88 1.83 -13.31
CA SER A 142 -17.06 0.83 -14.01
C SER A 142 -17.06 -0.56 -13.39
N ASP A 143 -17.60 -0.71 -12.18
CA ASP A 143 -17.47 -1.90 -11.33
C ASP A 143 -16.00 -2.28 -11.02
N ASN A 144 -15.06 -1.35 -11.20
CA ASN A 144 -13.69 -1.53 -10.76
C ASN A 144 -13.63 -1.51 -9.23
N ILE A 145 -12.83 -2.43 -8.68
CA ILE A 145 -12.74 -2.65 -7.24
C ILE A 145 -11.28 -2.56 -6.80
N SER A 146 -11.06 -1.86 -5.70
CA SER A 146 -9.79 -1.85 -4.95
C SER A 146 -10.05 -2.38 -3.54
N LYS A 147 -9.17 -3.26 -3.05
CA LYS A 147 -9.27 -3.82 -1.70
C LYS A 147 -7.92 -3.79 -1.01
N GLY A 148 -7.90 -3.35 0.25
CA GLY A 148 -6.72 -3.38 1.10
C GLY A 148 -7.08 -3.91 2.48
N LYS A 149 -6.23 -4.81 3.01
CA LYS A 149 -6.30 -5.29 4.40
C LYS A 149 -5.10 -4.76 5.15
N ILE A 150 -5.35 -4.04 6.25
CA ILE A 150 -4.33 -3.31 7.00
C ILE A 150 -4.41 -3.72 8.47
N PRO A 151 -3.34 -4.30 9.05
CA PRO A 151 -3.24 -4.44 10.49
C PRO A 151 -3.03 -3.05 11.13
N LEU A 152 -3.81 -2.74 12.17
CA LEU A 152 -3.73 -1.47 12.89
C LEU A 152 -3.79 -1.71 14.39
N GLU A 153 -2.94 -1.03 15.15
CA GLU A 153 -3.02 -0.97 16.61
C GLU A 153 -3.65 0.36 17.04
N VAL A 154 -4.79 0.27 17.71
CA VAL A 154 -5.50 1.42 18.29
C VAL A 154 -5.08 1.53 19.75
N LYS A 155 -4.39 2.62 20.09
CA LYS A 155 -3.91 2.90 21.44
C LYS A 155 -5.05 3.42 22.31
N GLY A 156 -4.97 3.10 23.60
CA GLY A 156 -5.86 3.64 24.62
C GLY A 156 -5.34 4.97 25.16
N PHE A 157 -6.23 5.69 25.83
CA PHE A 157 -5.94 6.98 26.47
C PHE A 157 -6.39 6.95 27.93
N ASN A 158 -5.81 7.78 28.78
CA ASN A 158 -6.12 7.81 30.23
C ASN A 158 -6.58 9.20 30.69
N GLU A 159 -7.71 9.28 31.40
CA GLU A 159 -8.28 10.55 31.88
C GLU A 159 -7.42 11.28 32.93
N ASP A 160 -6.57 10.53 33.64
CA ASP A 160 -5.68 11.05 34.68
C ASP A 160 -4.29 11.43 34.16
N GLU A 161 -4.02 11.18 32.88
CA GLU A 161 -2.73 11.45 32.24
C GLU A 161 -2.86 12.52 31.15
N ILE A 162 -1.73 13.09 30.75
CA ILE A 162 -1.65 13.84 29.50
C ILE A 162 -1.60 12.84 28.35
N ASN A 163 -2.32 13.10 27.26
CA ASN A 163 -2.38 12.19 26.11
C ASN A 163 -2.07 12.93 24.81
N ILE A 164 -1.28 12.30 23.94
CA ILE A 164 -1.05 12.73 22.56
C ILE A 164 -1.60 11.69 21.58
N SER A 165 -2.30 12.14 20.54
CA SER A 165 -2.77 11.28 19.46
C SER A 165 -1.62 10.75 18.61
N ASP A 166 -1.96 10.00 17.57
CA ASP A 166 -1.05 9.83 16.43
C ASP A 166 -0.66 11.19 15.83
N ILE A 167 0.33 11.19 14.93
CA ILE A 167 0.78 12.38 14.23
C ILE A 167 0.32 12.30 12.77
N LEU A 168 -0.30 13.37 12.28
CA LEU A 168 -0.67 13.54 10.87
C LEU A 168 0.28 14.51 10.18
N PHE A 169 0.74 14.13 8.99
CA PHE A 169 1.35 15.06 8.04
C PHE A 169 0.24 15.58 7.12
N LEU A 170 0.17 16.89 6.94
CA LEU A 170 -0.89 17.56 6.18
C LEU A 170 -0.32 18.41 5.05
N ASN A 171 -0.85 18.26 3.84
CA ASN A 171 -0.62 19.17 2.73
C ASN A 171 -1.21 20.56 3.01
N ARG A 172 -2.37 20.58 3.66
CA ARG A 172 -3.14 21.79 3.95
C ARG A 172 -3.94 21.62 5.24
N ILE A 173 -4.12 22.73 5.94
CA ILE A 173 -5.06 22.88 7.04
C ILE A 173 -5.97 24.07 6.73
N GLU A 174 -7.28 23.90 6.87
CA GLU A 174 -8.26 24.96 6.67
C GLU A 174 -9.01 25.24 7.98
N PHE A 175 -9.06 26.51 8.35
CA PHE A 175 -9.82 26.99 9.50
C PHE A 175 -11.14 27.57 9.00
N LEU A 176 -12.22 26.86 9.24
CA LEU A 176 -13.57 27.23 8.87
C LEU A 176 -14.27 27.94 10.04
N PRO A 177 -15.43 28.59 9.80
CA PRO A 177 -16.27 29.12 10.87
C PRO A 177 -16.58 28.07 11.96
N ASP A 178 -17.01 28.54 13.13
CA ASP A 178 -17.38 27.70 14.28
C ASP A 178 -16.25 26.81 14.84
N ASN A 179 -15.00 27.21 14.64
CA ASN A 179 -13.78 26.47 15.04
C ASN A 179 -13.67 25.09 14.39
N ILE A 180 -14.27 24.90 13.22
CA ILE A 180 -14.10 23.67 12.44
C ILE A 180 -12.72 23.72 11.77
N VAL A 181 -11.93 22.67 11.98
CA VAL A 181 -10.61 22.51 11.36
C VAL A 181 -10.71 21.37 10.38
N LYS A 182 -10.50 21.67 9.09
CA LYS A 182 -10.47 20.65 8.03
C LYS A 182 -9.03 20.29 7.71
N LEU A 183 -8.73 19.00 7.77
CA LEU A 183 -7.40 18.45 7.62
C LEU A 183 -7.26 17.81 6.23
N PHE A 184 -6.15 18.05 5.55
CA PHE A 184 -5.83 17.45 4.26
C PHE A 184 -4.52 16.68 4.37
N PRO A 185 -4.55 15.38 4.72
CA PRO A 185 -3.35 14.58 4.92
C PRO A 185 -2.48 14.46 3.66
N VAL A 186 -1.18 14.24 3.88
CA VAL A 186 -0.25 13.84 2.82
C VAL A 186 -0.54 12.40 2.42
N SER A 187 -0.59 12.12 1.12
CA SER A 187 -0.68 10.75 0.61
C SER A 187 0.59 9.99 1.03
N VAL A 188 0.42 8.87 1.75
CA VAL A 188 1.52 7.94 2.15
C VAL A 188 2.71 8.56 2.90
N ASN A 189 2.53 9.71 3.58
CA ASN A 189 3.57 10.42 4.35
C ASN A 189 4.88 10.65 3.57
N ASN A 190 4.74 11.00 2.29
CA ASN A 190 5.84 11.18 1.36
C ASN A 190 5.82 12.59 0.78
N ILE A 191 6.91 13.32 0.93
CA ILE A 191 7.04 14.71 0.51
C ILE A 191 7.94 14.76 -0.72
N ALA A 192 7.47 15.38 -1.80
CA ALA A 192 8.26 15.57 -3.00
C ALA A 192 9.51 16.43 -2.69
N PHE A 193 10.64 16.09 -3.30
CA PHE A 193 11.89 16.82 -3.03
C PHE A 193 11.82 18.25 -3.55
N GLY A 194 12.14 19.22 -2.68
CA GLY A 194 12.08 20.64 -3.02
C GLY A 194 10.68 21.25 -2.91
N GLU A 195 9.64 20.45 -2.64
CA GLU A 195 8.35 21.00 -2.26
C GLU A 195 8.37 21.55 -0.83
N LYS A 196 7.82 22.75 -0.68
CA LYS A 196 7.84 23.50 0.58
C LYS A 196 6.51 23.41 1.31
N PHE A 197 5.92 22.22 1.47
CA PHE A 197 4.62 22.11 2.15
C PHE A 197 4.48 20.80 2.93
N PHE A 198 4.47 20.90 4.26
CA PHE A 198 3.55 20.13 5.08
C PHE A 198 3.45 20.71 6.50
N TYR A 199 2.26 20.62 7.08
CA TYR A 199 2.02 20.85 8.49
C TYR A 199 2.10 19.51 9.21
N VAL A 200 2.56 19.52 10.45
CA VAL A 200 2.49 18.34 11.32
C VAL A 200 1.47 18.61 12.40
N TYR A 201 0.49 17.72 12.55
CA TYR A 201 -0.69 17.90 13.38
C TYR A 201 -0.86 16.75 14.37
N PHE A 202 -1.30 17.05 15.58
CA PHE A 202 -1.81 16.07 16.53
C PHE A 202 -2.90 16.68 17.41
N GLU A 203 -3.77 15.83 17.94
CA GLU A 203 -4.73 16.14 19.00
C GLU A 203 -4.13 15.76 20.35
N MET A 204 -4.47 16.51 21.40
CA MET A 204 -4.01 16.26 22.75
C MET A 204 -5.14 16.38 23.77
N PHE A 205 -5.03 15.58 24.83
CA PHE A 205 -5.82 15.75 26.04
C PHE A 205 -4.91 16.14 27.21
N VAL A 206 -5.33 17.12 27.99
CA VAL A 206 -4.67 17.56 29.21
C VAL A 206 -5.62 17.51 30.40
N PRO A 207 -5.20 16.97 31.56
CA PRO A 207 -6.07 16.87 32.72
C PRO A 207 -6.33 18.23 33.39
N ASP A 208 -5.35 19.16 33.33
CA ASP A 208 -5.41 20.48 33.96
C ASP A 208 -5.38 21.62 32.93
N GLU A 209 -6.55 22.12 32.55
CA GLU A 209 -6.74 23.22 31.58
C GLU A 209 -6.23 24.59 32.06
N LYS A 210 -5.67 24.69 33.27
CA LYS A 210 -5.12 25.95 33.81
C LYS A 210 -3.59 26.00 33.75
N LYS A 211 -2.94 24.88 33.43
CA LYS A 211 -1.48 24.80 33.34
C LYS A 211 -1.00 24.89 31.91
N GLU A 212 0.14 25.54 31.73
CA GLU A 212 0.82 25.56 30.43
C GLU A 212 1.29 24.16 30.04
N VAL A 213 1.21 23.88 28.74
CA VAL A 213 1.71 22.64 28.14
C VAL A 213 2.99 22.98 27.39
N THR A 214 4.06 22.24 27.67
CA THR A 214 5.29 22.32 26.89
C THR A 214 5.29 21.22 25.84
N ILE A 215 5.44 21.61 24.59
CA ILE A 215 5.49 20.74 23.42
C ILE A 215 6.92 20.77 22.88
N LYS A 216 7.58 19.63 22.85
CA LYS A 216 8.93 19.46 22.30
C LYS A 216 8.84 18.56 21.07
N TYR A 217 9.66 18.83 20.07
CA TYR A 217 9.81 17.94 18.94
C TYR A 217 11.28 17.75 18.56
N ASN A 218 11.58 16.57 18.04
CA ASN A 218 12.86 16.22 17.41
C ASN A 218 12.60 15.51 16.08
N ILE A 219 13.38 15.85 15.06
CA ILE A 219 13.40 15.18 13.76
C ILE A 219 14.74 14.47 13.63
N PHE A 220 14.68 13.18 13.39
CA PHE A 220 15.84 12.29 13.24
C PHE A 220 15.95 11.84 11.80
N ASP A 221 17.18 11.77 11.27
CA ASP A 221 17.46 11.08 10.01
C ASP A 221 17.52 9.57 10.29
N GLU A 222 16.64 8.79 9.67
CA GLU A 222 16.59 7.32 9.83
C GLU A 222 17.71 6.62 9.03
N LEU A 223 18.34 7.29 8.07
CA LEU A 223 19.37 6.72 7.19
C LEU A 223 20.78 7.22 7.50
N GLY A 224 20.90 8.27 8.31
CA GLY A 224 22.19 8.79 8.78
C GLY A 224 22.85 7.89 9.82
N GLU A 225 24.19 7.90 9.87
CA GLU A 225 24.92 7.31 10.99
C GLU A 225 24.51 8.03 12.30
N ASP A 226 24.21 7.26 13.36
CA ASP A 226 23.95 7.70 14.74
C ASP A 226 22.62 8.41 15.11
N ASN A 227 21.50 8.18 14.40
CA ASN A 227 20.19 8.79 14.74
C ASN A 227 20.32 10.32 14.99
N LYS A 228 21.08 11.00 14.12
CA LYS A 228 21.40 12.41 14.32
C LYS A 228 20.12 13.25 14.30
N VAL A 229 19.95 14.09 15.33
CA VAL A 229 18.89 15.10 15.35
C VAL A 229 19.18 16.14 14.27
N VAL A 230 18.32 16.20 13.25
CA VAL A 230 18.40 17.16 12.15
C VAL A 230 17.74 18.49 12.55
N LYS A 231 16.68 18.42 13.37
CA LYS A 231 15.98 19.59 13.88
C LYS A 231 15.35 19.28 15.23
N SER A 232 15.33 20.29 16.10
CA SER A 232 14.58 20.24 17.35
C SER A 232 13.89 21.57 17.61
N GLY A 233 12.78 21.53 18.33
CA GLY A 233 12.09 22.73 18.81
C GLY A 233 11.38 22.48 20.12
N SER A 234 11.09 23.57 20.82
CA SER A 234 10.30 23.56 22.05
C SER A 234 9.38 24.77 22.05
N ILE A 235 8.10 24.54 22.32
CA ILE A 235 7.04 25.54 22.32
C ILE A 235 6.27 25.37 23.62
N SER A 236 6.11 26.43 24.40
CA SER A 236 5.20 26.46 25.53
C SER A 236 3.92 27.16 25.11
N ALA A 237 2.80 26.46 25.19
CA ALA A 237 1.48 26.99 24.85
C ALA A 237 0.62 27.07 26.12
N LYS A 238 -0.05 28.21 26.29
CA LYS A 238 -1.17 28.28 27.22
C LYS A 238 -2.31 27.50 26.60
N ASN A 239 -2.68 26.40 27.23
CA ASN A 239 -3.85 25.62 26.85
C ASN A 239 -4.97 25.92 27.84
N ASN A 240 -6.12 26.36 27.33
CA ASN A 240 -7.31 26.67 28.14
C ASN A 240 -8.42 25.63 27.93
N LYS A 241 -8.13 24.49 27.29
CA LYS A 241 -9.08 23.43 26.99
C LYS A 241 -8.48 22.09 27.39
N LYS A 242 -9.31 21.20 27.94
CA LYS A 242 -8.91 19.81 28.17
C LYS A 242 -8.58 19.06 26.88
N TYR A 243 -9.30 19.37 25.79
CA TYR A 243 -9.06 18.78 24.48
C TYR A 243 -8.68 19.90 23.52
N ASP A 244 -7.50 19.79 22.93
CA ASP A 244 -7.01 20.77 21.97
C ASP A 244 -6.17 20.08 20.89
N TYR A 245 -5.73 20.84 19.90
CA TYR A 245 -4.82 20.36 18.88
C TYR A 245 -3.60 21.26 18.77
N PHE A 246 -2.52 20.71 18.23
CA PHE A 246 -1.34 21.46 17.91
C PHE A 246 -0.93 21.16 16.48
N TYR A 247 -0.41 22.19 15.80
CA TYR A 247 0.22 22.00 14.51
C TYR A 247 1.51 22.82 14.39
N THR A 248 2.51 22.24 13.74
CA THR A 248 3.74 22.94 13.38
C THR A 248 3.78 23.16 11.88
N ASP A 249 4.13 24.38 11.49
CA ASP A 249 4.48 24.71 10.13
C ASP A 249 5.95 24.34 9.87
N LEU A 250 6.19 23.35 9.01
CA LEU A 250 7.53 22.91 8.63
C LEU A 250 7.92 23.34 7.21
N ARG A 251 7.24 24.34 6.62
CA ARG A 251 7.51 24.78 5.23
C ARG A 251 8.90 25.37 5.01
N ASP A 252 9.50 25.92 6.08
CA ASP A 252 10.86 26.46 6.05
C ASP A 252 11.93 25.39 6.37
N LEU A 253 11.53 24.14 6.58
CA LEU A 253 12.45 23.06 6.89
C LEU A 253 13.10 22.54 5.61
N GLU A 254 14.39 22.80 5.45
CA GLU A 254 15.19 22.22 4.38
C GLU A 254 15.70 20.84 4.81
N LEU A 255 15.07 19.79 4.27
CA LEU A 255 15.50 18.40 4.41
C LEU A 255 16.09 17.89 3.10
N GLU A 256 17.13 17.08 3.22
CA GLU A 256 17.66 16.32 2.08
C GLU A 256 16.69 15.19 1.69
N MET A 257 16.90 14.53 0.54
CA MET A 257 16.11 13.34 0.26
C MET A 257 16.50 12.23 1.25
N GLY A 258 15.53 11.59 1.87
CA GLY A 258 15.79 10.61 2.91
C GLY A 258 14.53 10.19 3.65
N ARG A 259 14.73 9.40 4.70
CA ARG A 259 13.67 9.02 5.63
C ARG A 259 13.93 9.66 6.97
N TYR A 260 12.86 10.13 7.58
CA TYR A 260 12.91 10.88 8.81
C TYR A 260 11.87 10.37 9.78
N LEU A 261 12.19 10.48 11.07
CA LEU A 261 11.27 10.24 12.16
C LEU A 261 11.06 11.56 12.90
N ILE A 262 9.81 12.00 13.06
CA ILE A 262 9.47 13.09 13.97
C ILE A 262 8.92 12.51 15.27
N ALA A 263 9.48 12.96 16.39
CA ALA A 263 9.03 12.61 17.72
C ALA A 263 8.53 13.87 18.44
N TYR A 264 7.26 13.89 18.82
CA TYR A 264 6.69 14.88 19.71
C TYR A 264 6.63 14.35 21.13
N GLN A 265 6.86 15.25 22.09
CA GLN A 265 6.67 15.02 23.51
C GLN A 265 5.92 16.22 24.09
N ILE A 266 4.80 15.95 24.77
CA ILE A 266 4.04 16.95 25.50
C ILE A 266 4.25 16.77 27.00
N GLU A 267 4.36 17.87 27.73
CA GLU A 267 4.64 17.90 29.17
C GLU A 267 3.70 18.88 29.87
N GLN A 268 3.08 18.47 30.97
CA GLN A 268 2.30 19.35 31.84
C GLN A 268 2.37 18.87 33.30
N GLY A 269 2.76 19.75 34.22
CA GLY A 269 2.68 19.47 35.66
C GLY A 269 3.43 18.22 36.14
N GLY A 270 4.49 17.81 35.43
CA GLY A 270 5.28 16.59 35.71
C GLY A 270 4.84 15.35 34.93
N MET A 271 3.67 15.38 34.29
CA MET A 271 3.22 14.35 33.35
C MET A 271 3.84 14.60 31.97
N ASN A 272 4.05 13.52 31.21
CA ASN A 272 4.47 13.61 29.82
C ASN A 272 3.91 12.45 29.01
N ASP A 273 3.70 12.70 27.71
CA ASP A 273 3.34 11.67 26.74
C ASP A 273 4.02 11.96 25.40
N LYS A 274 4.19 10.94 24.55
CA LYS A 274 4.97 11.01 23.31
C LYS A 274 4.30 10.30 22.15
N SER A 275 4.48 10.86 20.97
CA SER A 275 4.06 10.25 19.71
C SER A 275 5.17 10.39 18.68
N THR A 276 5.27 9.41 17.79
CA THR A 276 6.28 9.37 16.74
C THR A 276 5.63 9.01 15.41
N ALA A 277 6.09 9.63 14.33
CA ALA A 277 5.72 9.23 12.98
C ALA A 277 6.90 9.35 12.03
N SER A 278 6.98 8.42 11.08
CA SER A 278 7.99 8.45 10.01
C SER A 278 7.42 9.10 8.76
N PHE A 279 8.27 9.82 8.05
CA PHE A 279 7.97 10.40 6.75
C PHE A 279 9.20 10.32 5.86
N SER A 280 9.00 10.47 4.55
CA SER A 280 10.09 10.44 3.58
C SER A 280 10.11 11.72 2.74
N VAL A 281 11.29 12.17 2.35
CA VAL A 281 11.51 13.32 1.47
C VAL A 281 12.16 12.83 0.18
N GLY A 282 11.61 13.22 -0.97
CA GLY A 282 12.07 12.80 -2.30
C GLY A 282 11.79 11.35 -2.66
N TRP A 283 11.00 10.65 -1.83
CA TRP A 283 10.68 9.23 -1.97
C TRP A 283 9.44 8.99 -2.84
N GLU A 284 8.88 10.04 -3.43
CA GLU A 284 7.68 9.98 -4.27
C GLU A 284 7.86 8.97 -5.41
N GLY A 285 6.82 8.15 -5.61
CA GLY A 285 6.82 7.11 -6.63
C GLY A 285 7.64 5.86 -6.31
N LEU A 286 8.42 5.83 -5.22
CA LEU A 286 9.15 4.62 -4.80
C LEU A 286 8.20 3.64 -4.09
N PRO A 287 8.11 2.36 -4.52
CA PRO A 287 7.32 1.37 -3.82
C PRO A 287 7.82 1.14 -2.39
N GLU A 288 6.90 0.80 -1.47
CA GLU A 288 7.19 0.56 -0.05
C GLU A 288 8.28 -0.51 0.17
N SER A 289 8.42 -1.46 -0.75
CA SER A 289 9.47 -2.49 -0.71
C SER A 289 10.89 -1.96 -0.93
N VAL A 290 11.04 -0.73 -1.44
CA VAL A 290 12.32 -0.06 -1.67
C VAL A 290 12.83 0.64 -0.39
N ARG A 291 12.18 0.40 0.76
CA ARG A 291 12.60 0.91 2.07
C ARG A 291 14.04 0.53 2.46
N ASP A 292 14.55 -0.60 1.96
CA ASP A 292 15.94 -1.03 2.11
C ASP A 292 16.65 -0.84 0.77
N PHE A 293 17.44 0.23 0.64
CA PHE A 293 18.12 0.54 -0.62
C PHE A 293 19.19 -0.45 -0.99
N ASP A 294 19.89 -1.03 -0.02
CA ASP A 294 20.89 -2.05 -0.33
C ASP A 294 20.23 -3.25 -0.99
N LYS A 295 19.12 -3.69 -0.40
CA LYS A 295 18.30 -4.76 -0.96
C LYS A 295 17.67 -4.36 -2.30
N ALA A 296 17.15 -3.15 -2.43
CA ALA A 296 16.53 -2.70 -3.68
C ALA A 296 17.57 -2.63 -4.80
N VAL A 297 18.76 -2.08 -4.52
CA VAL A 297 19.87 -2.04 -5.48
C VAL A 297 20.34 -3.44 -5.84
N ASP A 298 20.40 -4.38 -4.89
CA ASP A 298 20.67 -5.80 -5.17
C ASP A 298 19.63 -6.42 -6.10
N GLN A 299 18.36 -6.08 -5.87
CA GLN A 299 17.24 -6.56 -6.67
C GLN A 299 17.23 -5.99 -8.08
N MET A 300 17.96 -4.92 -8.39
CA MET A 300 18.12 -4.41 -9.77
C MET A 300 18.88 -5.37 -10.71
N LYS A 301 19.32 -6.53 -10.21
CA LYS A 301 20.09 -7.55 -10.96
C LYS A 301 19.54 -7.92 -12.34
N TYR A 302 18.22 -7.83 -12.54
CA TYR A 302 17.59 -8.22 -13.80
C TYR A 302 17.41 -7.07 -14.79
N ILE A 303 17.54 -5.82 -14.34
CA ILE A 303 17.33 -4.65 -15.19
C ILE A 303 18.60 -3.80 -15.37
N ALA A 304 19.49 -3.80 -14.37
CA ALA A 304 20.73 -3.03 -14.37
C ALA A 304 21.95 -3.93 -14.61
N SER A 305 22.93 -3.40 -15.34
CA SER A 305 24.22 -4.07 -15.49
C SER A 305 24.99 -4.07 -14.16
N ARG A 306 25.93 -5.02 -14.01
CA ARG A 306 26.83 -5.07 -12.84
C ARG A 306 27.58 -3.75 -12.61
N LYS A 307 27.94 -3.04 -13.68
CA LYS A 307 28.66 -1.76 -13.59
C LYS A 307 27.76 -0.65 -13.05
N GLU A 308 26.51 -0.60 -13.49
CA GLU A 308 25.53 0.39 -13.02
C GLU A 308 25.16 0.13 -11.56
N MET A 309 24.87 -1.13 -11.20
CA MET A 309 24.60 -1.51 -9.81
C MET A 309 25.79 -1.14 -8.91
N LYS A 310 27.03 -1.45 -9.33
CA LYS A 310 28.23 -1.10 -8.56
C LYS A 310 28.34 0.40 -8.31
N LYS A 311 28.08 1.22 -9.34
CA LYS A 311 28.11 2.69 -9.22
C LYS A 311 27.10 3.22 -8.19
N ILE A 312 25.94 2.58 -8.06
CA ILE A 312 24.94 2.95 -7.05
C ILE A 312 25.39 2.46 -5.66
N LYS A 313 25.87 1.20 -5.55
CA LYS A 313 26.31 0.60 -4.28
C LYS A 313 27.51 1.30 -3.63
N GLU A 314 28.40 1.89 -4.42
CA GLU A 314 29.56 2.63 -3.92
C GLU A 314 29.17 3.96 -3.24
N LYS A 315 27.90 4.36 -3.30
CA LYS A 315 27.36 5.55 -2.63
C LYS A 315 26.63 5.17 -1.35
N GLU A 316 26.55 6.12 -0.43
CA GLU A 316 25.88 5.99 0.86
C GLU A 316 24.83 7.08 1.06
N GLY A 317 23.90 6.85 1.99
CA GLY A 317 22.84 7.79 2.37
C GLY A 317 22.11 8.43 1.18
N TYR A 318 22.01 9.75 1.21
CA TYR A 318 21.37 10.56 0.17
C TYR A 318 21.92 10.32 -1.24
N GLU A 319 23.25 10.25 -1.39
CA GLU A 319 23.88 10.10 -2.70
C GLU A 319 23.50 8.78 -3.38
N LYS A 320 23.31 7.72 -2.59
CA LYS A 320 22.81 6.43 -3.06
C LYS A 320 21.38 6.53 -3.56
N LEU A 321 20.49 7.14 -2.78
CA LEU A 321 19.10 7.37 -3.16
C LEU A 321 19.00 8.17 -4.46
N LYS A 322 19.77 9.26 -4.55
CA LYS A 322 19.85 10.07 -5.77
C LYS A 322 20.28 9.25 -6.97
N ALA A 323 21.35 8.45 -6.85
CA ALA A 323 21.82 7.62 -7.96
C ALA A 323 20.84 6.50 -8.35
N PHE A 324 20.13 5.94 -7.37
CA PHE A 324 19.06 4.97 -7.59
C PHE A 324 17.90 5.62 -8.37
N LYS A 325 17.44 6.78 -7.95
CA LYS A 325 16.37 7.52 -8.62
C LYS A 325 16.77 7.95 -10.04
N GLU A 326 17.96 8.51 -10.21
CA GLU A 326 18.51 8.88 -11.52
C GLU A 326 18.62 7.69 -12.51
N TYR A 327 18.82 6.46 -12.00
CA TYR A 327 18.79 5.27 -12.83
C TYR A 327 17.37 4.98 -13.32
N TRP A 328 16.40 4.98 -12.41
CA TRP A 328 15.02 4.68 -12.74
C TRP A 328 14.40 5.77 -13.61
N ASP A 329 14.61 7.04 -13.31
CA ASP A 329 14.09 8.17 -14.10
C ASP A 329 14.49 8.07 -15.59
N LYS A 330 15.68 7.55 -15.91
CA LYS A 330 16.11 7.31 -17.30
C LYS A 330 15.36 6.18 -18.01
N LYS A 331 14.76 5.29 -17.23
CA LYS A 331 13.97 4.13 -17.67
C LYS A 331 12.46 4.40 -17.60
N ASP A 332 12.05 5.58 -17.14
CA ASP A 332 10.65 5.97 -17.03
C ASP A 332 10.02 6.10 -18.44
N PRO A 333 9.01 5.28 -18.80
CA PRO A 333 8.34 5.39 -20.09
C PRO A 333 7.43 6.63 -20.17
N SER A 334 7.03 7.24 -19.05
CA SER A 334 6.12 8.38 -19.02
C SER A 334 6.56 9.44 -18.01
N PRO A 335 7.67 10.16 -18.30
CA PRO A 335 8.16 11.21 -17.42
C PRO A 335 7.10 12.29 -17.19
N GLY A 336 6.75 12.53 -15.93
CA GLY A 336 5.77 13.54 -15.52
C GLY A 336 4.42 13.00 -15.06
N VAL A 337 4.18 11.70 -15.17
CA VAL A 337 3.12 10.99 -14.41
C VAL A 337 3.66 10.70 -13.00
N ASN A 338 2.81 10.73 -11.95
CA ASN A 338 3.29 10.53 -10.59
C ASN A 338 3.84 9.10 -10.40
N GLY A 339 5.15 9.01 -10.22
CA GLY A 339 5.89 7.77 -10.01
C GLY A 339 6.31 7.07 -11.30
N ASN A 340 7.41 6.33 -11.21
CA ASN A 340 7.96 5.62 -12.36
C ASN A 340 7.26 4.27 -12.52
N GLU A 341 6.32 4.18 -13.46
CA GLU A 341 5.49 3.00 -13.69
C GLU A 341 6.33 1.72 -13.88
N LYS A 342 7.44 1.82 -14.60
CA LYS A 342 8.34 0.69 -14.89
C LYS A 342 9.02 0.19 -13.62
N MET A 343 9.48 1.09 -12.78
CA MET A 343 10.05 0.77 -11.46
C MET A 343 9.00 0.16 -10.53
N ILE A 344 7.80 0.76 -10.48
CA ILE A 344 6.68 0.27 -9.66
C ILE A 344 6.34 -1.17 -10.05
N GLU A 345 6.16 -1.44 -11.33
CA GLU A 345 5.86 -2.78 -11.84
C GLU A 345 7.01 -3.76 -11.59
N TYR A 346 8.27 -3.32 -11.77
CA TYR A 346 9.44 -4.15 -11.48
C TYR A 346 9.47 -4.62 -10.03
N TYR A 347 9.35 -3.69 -9.08
CA TYR A 347 9.36 -4.04 -7.66
C TYR A 347 8.10 -4.79 -7.22
N ARG A 348 6.94 -4.53 -7.84
CA ARG A 348 5.73 -5.36 -7.67
C ARG A 348 6.02 -6.82 -8.00
N ARG A 349 6.69 -7.09 -9.13
CA ARG A 349 7.07 -8.44 -9.53
C ARG A 349 8.11 -9.07 -8.60
N ILE A 350 9.11 -8.30 -8.18
CA ILE A 350 10.10 -8.74 -7.18
C ILE A 350 9.43 -9.15 -5.86
N ASN A 351 8.49 -8.36 -5.36
CA ASN A 351 7.77 -8.66 -4.12
C ASN A 351 6.89 -9.89 -4.27
N PHE A 352 6.15 -9.99 -5.38
CA PHE A 352 5.35 -11.16 -5.68
C PHE A 352 6.22 -12.42 -5.72
N ALA A 353 7.34 -12.37 -6.43
CA ALA A 353 8.25 -13.50 -6.53
C ALA A 353 8.87 -13.88 -5.17
N THR A 354 9.24 -12.87 -4.37
CA THR A 354 9.73 -13.08 -2.99
C THR A 354 8.69 -13.76 -2.12
N LYS A 355 7.40 -13.38 -2.21
CA LYS A 355 6.35 -13.96 -1.39
C LYS A 355 5.94 -15.37 -1.85
N ASN A 356 5.84 -15.59 -3.16
CA ASN A 356 5.21 -16.79 -3.71
C ASN A 356 6.19 -17.90 -4.10
N PHE A 357 7.46 -17.57 -4.35
CA PHE A 357 8.46 -18.54 -4.81
C PHE A 357 9.61 -18.75 -3.84
N SER A 358 9.54 -18.19 -2.63
CA SER A 358 10.48 -18.56 -1.57
C SER A 358 10.25 -20.00 -1.14
N SER A 359 11.34 -20.70 -0.83
CA SER A 359 11.33 -22.08 -0.37
C SER A 359 12.13 -22.23 0.92
N SER A 360 12.09 -23.43 1.49
CA SER A 360 12.89 -23.78 2.67
C SER A 360 14.40 -23.63 2.45
N ARG A 361 14.87 -23.72 1.19
CA ARG A 361 16.29 -23.54 0.82
C ARG A 361 16.61 -22.15 0.30
N ILE A 362 15.68 -21.51 -0.42
CA ILE A 362 15.90 -20.20 -1.03
C ILE A 362 14.91 -19.21 -0.42
N SER A 363 15.39 -18.46 0.58
CA SER A 363 14.58 -17.45 1.30
C SER A 363 14.24 -16.22 0.46
N ALA A 364 14.95 -16.00 -0.64
CA ALA A 364 14.72 -14.90 -1.56
C ALA A 364 14.08 -15.43 -2.85
N GLY A 365 12.76 -15.59 -2.85
CA GLY A 365 12.01 -16.18 -3.96
C GLY A 365 12.25 -15.53 -5.34
N TRP A 366 12.60 -14.24 -5.38
CA TRP A 366 12.99 -13.55 -6.61
C TRP A 366 14.27 -14.11 -7.27
N LEU A 367 15.15 -14.78 -6.52
CA LEU A 367 16.35 -15.44 -7.03
C LEU A 367 16.11 -16.85 -7.57
N THR A 368 14.93 -17.44 -7.34
CA THR A 368 14.58 -18.74 -7.91
C THR A 368 14.34 -18.64 -9.40
N ASP A 369 14.34 -19.77 -10.11
CA ASP A 369 14.08 -19.76 -11.55
C ASP A 369 12.66 -19.28 -11.88
N ARG A 370 11.66 -19.68 -11.07
CA ARG A 370 10.28 -19.15 -11.18
C ARG A 370 10.25 -17.65 -10.90
N GLY A 371 10.97 -17.18 -9.88
CA GLY A 371 11.09 -15.76 -9.57
C GLY A 371 11.75 -14.97 -10.69
N TYR A 372 12.82 -15.49 -11.28
CA TYR A 372 13.48 -14.90 -12.42
C TYR A 372 12.51 -14.72 -13.60
N ILE A 373 11.86 -15.80 -14.05
CA ILE A 373 10.90 -15.74 -15.16
C ILE A 373 9.74 -14.81 -14.85
N TYR A 374 9.19 -14.82 -13.64
CA TYR A 374 8.10 -13.92 -13.27
C TYR A 374 8.53 -12.45 -13.31
N VAL A 375 9.74 -12.12 -12.86
CA VAL A 375 10.23 -10.74 -12.89
C VAL A 375 10.42 -10.27 -14.33
N ILE A 376 11.08 -11.07 -15.18
CA ILE A 376 11.34 -10.69 -16.57
C ILE A 376 10.06 -10.68 -17.43
N MET A 377 9.18 -11.67 -17.28
CA MET A 377 8.03 -11.87 -18.17
C MET A 377 6.71 -11.32 -17.62
N GLY A 378 6.62 -11.08 -16.32
CA GLY A 378 5.38 -10.74 -15.62
C GLY A 378 4.52 -11.96 -15.31
N GLU A 379 3.26 -11.71 -14.98
CA GLU A 379 2.26 -12.75 -14.74
C GLU A 379 2.00 -13.56 -16.02
N PRO A 380 2.03 -14.91 -15.96
CA PRO A 380 1.70 -15.76 -17.10
C PRO A 380 0.20 -15.68 -17.42
N ASP A 381 -0.12 -15.87 -18.71
CA ASP A 381 -1.51 -15.95 -19.16
C ASP A 381 -2.19 -17.22 -18.64
N GLU A 382 -1.42 -18.30 -18.49
CA GLU A 382 -1.90 -19.58 -17.95
C GLU A 382 -0.79 -20.34 -17.21
N ILE A 383 -1.15 -21.01 -16.12
CA ILE A 383 -0.27 -21.93 -15.38
C ILE A 383 -0.89 -23.32 -15.40
N TYR A 384 -0.25 -24.26 -16.09
CA TYR A 384 -0.54 -25.67 -15.98
C TYR A 384 0.29 -26.27 -14.83
N ARG A 385 -0.36 -27.00 -13.92
CA ARG A 385 0.31 -27.68 -12.80
C ARG A 385 0.00 -29.16 -12.85
N GLN A 386 1.04 -29.98 -12.82
CA GLN A 386 0.89 -31.41 -12.52
C GLN A 386 1.32 -31.65 -11.07
N PRO A 387 0.37 -31.86 -10.14
CA PRO A 387 0.69 -32.20 -8.76
C PRO A 387 1.24 -33.63 -8.64
N PHE A 388 1.75 -33.98 -7.47
CA PHE A 388 2.25 -35.32 -7.16
C PHE A 388 1.11 -36.35 -7.30
N GLU A 389 1.20 -37.28 -8.25
CA GLU A 389 0.31 -38.45 -8.28
C GLU A 389 0.83 -39.48 -7.27
N SER A 390 0.00 -39.86 -6.29
CA SER A 390 0.45 -40.70 -5.15
C SER A 390 0.84 -42.14 -5.53
N TYR A 391 0.74 -42.53 -6.80
CA TYR A 391 0.93 -43.91 -7.26
C TYR A 391 2.13 -44.09 -8.21
N SER A 392 2.86 -43.02 -8.52
CA SER A 392 3.97 -43.07 -9.47
C SER A 392 5.31 -42.87 -8.78
N MET A 393 6.22 -43.84 -8.93
CA MET A 393 7.58 -43.72 -8.40
C MET A 393 8.47 -42.88 -9.33
N PRO A 394 9.39 -42.06 -8.78
CA PRO A 394 10.47 -41.43 -9.55
C PRO A 394 11.21 -42.48 -10.40
N PRO A 395 11.62 -42.17 -11.65
CA PRO A 395 11.91 -40.83 -12.15
C PRO A 395 10.80 -40.15 -12.99
N TYR A 396 9.64 -40.77 -13.19
CA TYR A 396 8.71 -40.36 -14.25
C TYR A 396 7.66 -39.31 -13.87
N ASP A 397 7.29 -39.17 -12.59
CA ASP A 397 6.28 -38.19 -12.13
C ASP A 397 6.86 -37.23 -11.09
N ARG A 398 7.65 -36.27 -11.57
CA ARG A 398 8.06 -35.11 -10.76
C ARG A 398 7.02 -34.00 -10.92
N PRO A 399 6.60 -33.32 -9.84
CA PRO A 399 5.74 -32.16 -9.97
C PRO A 399 6.37 -31.13 -10.91
N TYR A 400 5.59 -30.64 -11.87
CA TYR A 400 6.04 -29.59 -12.77
C TYR A 400 4.97 -28.54 -13.00
N GLU A 401 5.43 -27.35 -13.33
CA GLU A 401 4.61 -26.22 -13.75
C GLU A 401 5.00 -25.81 -15.16
N ILE A 402 4.02 -25.54 -16.02
CA ILE A 402 4.23 -24.90 -17.31
C ILE A 402 3.54 -23.54 -17.27
N TRP A 403 4.30 -22.49 -17.49
CA TRP A 403 3.81 -21.12 -17.58
C TRP A 403 3.73 -20.71 -19.03
N TYR A 404 2.55 -20.30 -19.49
CA TYR A 404 2.30 -19.88 -20.86
C TYR A 404 2.20 -18.35 -20.95
N TYR A 405 2.90 -17.79 -21.93
CA TYR A 405 2.83 -16.37 -22.29
C TYR A 405 2.43 -16.29 -23.77
N TYR A 406 1.14 -16.31 -24.05
CA TYR A 406 0.56 -16.38 -25.40
C TYR A 406 0.90 -15.16 -26.24
N THR A 407 0.79 -13.96 -25.65
CA THR A 407 1.14 -12.70 -26.32
C THR A 407 2.61 -12.64 -26.71
N LYS A 408 3.49 -13.20 -25.87
CA LYS A 408 4.94 -13.25 -26.07
C LYS A 408 5.39 -14.51 -26.84
N ARG A 409 4.48 -15.45 -27.11
CA ARG A 409 4.74 -16.77 -27.73
C ARG A 409 5.87 -17.52 -27.03
N ARG A 410 5.83 -17.55 -25.70
CA ARG A 410 6.81 -18.25 -24.85
C ARG A 410 6.11 -19.21 -23.91
N SER A 411 6.83 -20.26 -23.51
CA SER A 411 6.43 -21.17 -22.44
C SER A 411 7.66 -21.59 -21.64
N TYR A 412 7.53 -21.63 -20.32
CA TYR A 412 8.61 -22.05 -19.43
C TYR A 412 8.13 -23.20 -18.56
N THR A 413 8.90 -24.28 -18.54
CA THR A 413 8.61 -25.48 -17.75
C THR A 413 9.57 -25.54 -16.57
N PHE A 414 9.02 -25.72 -15.38
CA PHE A 414 9.75 -25.84 -14.14
C PHE A 414 9.48 -27.20 -13.51
N ILE A 415 10.50 -27.87 -13.01
CA ILE A 415 10.39 -29.17 -12.33
C ILE A 415 10.87 -29.03 -10.89
N ASP A 416 10.10 -29.52 -9.93
CA ASP A 416 10.59 -29.73 -8.57
C ASP A 416 11.30 -31.09 -8.50
N GLU A 417 12.63 -31.08 -8.56
CA GLU A 417 13.43 -32.31 -8.46
C GLU A 417 13.44 -32.90 -7.05
N THR A 418 13.09 -32.10 -6.04
CA THR A 418 13.37 -32.37 -4.64
C THR A 418 12.12 -32.72 -3.83
N GLY A 419 10.95 -32.30 -4.31
CA GLY A 419 9.67 -32.42 -3.61
C GLY A 419 9.47 -31.39 -2.49
N PHE A 420 10.40 -30.43 -2.34
CA PHE A 420 10.37 -29.39 -1.30
C PHE A 420 9.95 -28.00 -1.83
N GLY A 421 9.46 -27.93 -3.07
CA GLY A 421 9.04 -26.69 -3.72
C GLY A 421 10.17 -25.92 -4.41
N ASP A 422 11.36 -26.52 -4.56
CA ASP A 422 12.51 -25.96 -5.27
C ASP A 422 12.40 -26.23 -6.78
N PHE A 423 11.49 -25.52 -7.43
CA PHE A 423 11.27 -25.65 -8.87
C PHE A 423 12.43 -25.05 -9.68
N ILE A 424 13.03 -25.87 -10.54
CA ILE A 424 14.14 -25.53 -11.43
C ILE A 424 13.62 -25.40 -12.86
N LEU A 425 14.05 -24.37 -13.59
CA LEU A 425 13.71 -24.17 -14.99
C LEU A 425 14.47 -25.15 -15.88
N ILE A 426 13.71 -25.89 -16.70
CA ILE A 426 14.27 -26.83 -17.69
C ILE A 426 14.08 -26.37 -19.14
N SER A 427 13.26 -25.34 -19.36
CA SER A 427 13.10 -24.73 -20.68
C SER A 427 14.22 -23.74 -20.99
N PRO A 428 14.61 -23.58 -22.26
CA PRO A 428 15.63 -22.61 -22.65
C PRO A 428 15.17 -21.17 -22.40
N ILE A 429 16.09 -20.34 -21.92
CA ILE A 429 15.91 -18.88 -21.84
C ILE A 429 16.45 -18.27 -23.14
N TYR A 430 15.64 -17.48 -23.84
CA TYR A 430 16.09 -16.79 -25.05
C TYR A 430 16.72 -15.45 -24.67
N TYR A 431 17.76 -15.03 -25.41
CA TYR A 431 18.44 -13.76 -25.15
C TYR A 431 17.46 -12.57 -25.14
N GLU A 432 16.52 -12.54 -26.08
CA GLU A 432 15.46 -11.54 -26.20
C GLU A 432 14.55 -11.46 -24.95
N ASP A 433 14.41 -12.55 -24.20
CA ASP A 433 13.57 -12.56 -23.01
C ASP A 433 14.19 -11.70 -21.89
N SER A 434 15.52 -11.60 -21.85
CA SER A 434 16.22 -10.71 -20.91
C SER A 434 16.09 -9.23 -21.28
N ASP A 435 15.78 -8.92 -22.54
CA ASP A 435 15.54 -7.56 -23.03
C ASP A 435 14.08 -7.11 -22.83
N MET A 436 13.17 -8.00 -22.41
CA MET A 436 11.77 -7.65 -22.13
C MET A 436 11.60 -6.67 -20.95
N LEU A 437 12.64 -6.52 -20.12
CA LEU A 437 12.71 -5.51 -19.08
C LEU A 437 13.26 -4.16 -19.57
N ASN A 438 13.88 -4.08 -20.75
CA ASN A 438 14.70 -2.93 -21.15
C ASN A 438 13.96 -1.76 -21.75
#